data_AF-A0AA44S560-F1
#
_entry.id   AF-A0AA44S560-F1
#
_cell.length_a   1.000
_cell.length_b   1.000
_cell.length_c   1.000
_cell.angle_alpha   90.00
_cell.angle_beta   90.00
_cell.angle_gamma   90.00
#
_symmetry.space_group_name_H-M   'P 1'
#
loop_
_entity.id
_entity.type
_entity.pdbx_description
1 polymer ?
#
loop_
_entity_poly.entity_id
_entity_poly.type
_entity_poly.pdbx_seq_one_letter_code
_entity_poly.pdbx_strand_id
1 'polypeptide(L)'
;KGFSAMIQLMSAAPFMFLPVLVGISAAKRFGANQFLGAAIGMIMTTPDLGGKEAFWDILGFHVTQTNYAYQVIPVLVAVWLLANLEKFFHKKLPSAVDFTFTPLLSVMITGFLTFTVICPVMLVVSDAITN
;
A
#
# COMPACT_ATOMS: atom_id res chain seq x y z
N LYS A 1 27.34 -22.45 0.47
CA LYS A 1 25.97 -21.92 0.26
C LYS A 1 25.40 -21.18 1.49
N GLY A 2 25.83 -21.45 2.74
CA GLY A 2 25.27 -20.79 3.94
C GLY A 2 25.61 -19.30 4.07
N PHE A 3 26.90 -18.93 4.10
CA PHE A 3 27.32 -17.53 4.31
C PHE A 3 26.86 -16.57 3.20
N SER A 4 26.95 -17.00 1.94
CA SER A 4 26.47 -16.24 0.79
C SER A 4 24.95 -16.01 0.83
N ALA A 5 24.17 -17.02 1.25
CA ALA A 5 22.73 -16.89 1.39
C ALA A 5 22.34 -15.97 2.57
N MET A 6 23.11 -16.02 3.67
CA MET A 6 22.91 -15.13 4.82
C MET A 6 23.14 -13.66 4.44
N ILE A 7 24.24 -13.36 3.74
CA ILE A 7 24.51 -12.01 3.22
C ILE A 7 23.40 -11.58 2.26
N GLN A 8 23.01 -12.45 1.33
CA GLN A 8 21.97 -12.14 0.35
C GLN A 8 20.63 -11.84 1.02
N LEU A 9 20.25 -12.57 2.07
CA LEU A 9 19.04 -12.32 2.85
C LEU A 9 19.12 -10.97 3.57
N MET A 10 20.24 -10.68 4.23
CA MET A 10 20.46 -9.40 4.91
C MET A 10 20.44 -8.22 3.92
N SER A 11 20.99 -8.40 2.72
CA SER A 11 20.97 -7.39 1.68
C SER A 11 19.58 -7.20 1.07
N ALA A 12 18.79 -8.26 0.88
CA ALA A 12 17.47 -8.19 0.24
C ALA A 12 16.36 -7.70 1.17
N ALA A 13 16.49 -7.92 2.49
CA ALA A 13 15.44 -7.60 3.45
C ALA A 13 15.01 -6.12 3.43
N PRO A 14 15.92 -5.12 3.47
CA PRO A 14 15.52 -3.71 3.42
C PRO A 14 14.72 -3.36 2.16
N PHE A 15 15.08 -3.96 1.01
CA PHE A 15 14.40 -3.74 -0.25
C PHE A 15 12.99 -4.35 -0.25
N MET A 16 12.82 -5.52 0.37
CA MET A 16 11.51 -6.17 0.51
C MET A 16 10.54 -5.33 1.35
N PHE A 17 11.05 -4.66 2.39
CA PHE A 17 10.27 -3.78 3.26
C PHE A 17 10.30 -2.30 2.85
N LEU A 18 10.84 -1.95 1.67
CA LEU A 18 10.82 -0.58 1.17
C LEU A 18 9.42 0.04 1.18
N PRO A 19 8.36 -0.66 0.71
CA PRO A 19 7.00 -0.18 0.85
C PRO A 19 6.64 0.29 2.27
N VAL A 20 7.00 -0.47 3.29
CA VAL A 20 6.69 -0.12 4.69
C VAL A 20 7.47 1.14 5.12
N LEU A 21 8.78 1.19 4.83
CA LEU A 21 9.64 2.32 5.18
C LEU A 21 9.23 3.62 4.48
N VAL A 22 8.88 3.50 3.21
CA VAL A 22 8.36 4.60 2.39
C VAL A 22 7.00 5.02 2.91
N GLY A 23 6.11 4.08 3.25
CA GLY A 23 4.78 4.38 3.73
C GLY A 23 4.79 5.21 5.03
N ILE A 24 5.67 4.87 5.96
CA ILE A 24 5.92 5.66 7.18
C ILE A 24 6.39 7.08 6.83
N SER A 25 7.39 7.18 5.97
CA SER A 25 7.99 8.47 5.57
C SER A 25 7.01 9.35 4.81
N ALA A 26 6.20 8.76 3.92
CA ALA A 26 5.17 9.43 3.14
C ALA A 26 4.01 9.88 4.01
N ALA A 27 3.55 9.06 4.95
CA ALA A 27 2.51 9.45 5.89
C ALA A 27 2.94 10.66 6.72
N LYS A 28 4.18 10.66 7.22
CA LYS A 28 4.76 11.83 7.89
C LYS A 28 4.75 13.07 7.00
N ARG A 29 5.12 12.92 5.72
CA ARG A 29 5.17 14.05 4.77
C ARG A 29 3.79 14.59 4.38
N PHE A 30 2.80 13.71 4.24
CA PHE A 30 1.43 14.10 3.90
C PHE A 30 0.58 14.50 5.11
N GLY A 31 1.10 14.35 6.33
CA GLY A 31 0.41 14.70 7.58
C GLY A 31 -0.66 13.68 7.98
N ALA A 32 -0.43 12.41 7.67
CA ALA A 32 -1.20 11.26 8.10
C ALA A 32 -0.51 10.54 9.26
N ASN A 33 -1.22 9.64 9.93
CA ASN A 33 -0.61 8.81 10.95
C ASN A 33 0.40 7.83 10.34
N GLN A 34 1.64 7.86 10.83
CA GLN A 34 2.75 7.04 10.35
C GLN A 34 2.50 5.54 10.50
N PHE A 35 1.81 5.13 11.56
CA PHE A 35 1.44 3.72 11.77
C PHE A 35 0.42 3.24 10.72
N LEU A 36 -0.50 4.11 10.30
CA LEU A 36 -1.43 3.80 9.22
C LEU A 36 -0.71 3.75 7.86
N GLY A 37 0.26 4.63 7.64
CA GLY A 37 1.15 4.56 6.47
C GLY A 37 1.95 3.26 6.41
N ALA A 38 2.47 2.79 7.57
CA ALA A 38 3.12 1.49 7.69
C ALA A 38 2.13 0.34 7.38
N ALA A 39 0.90 0.43 7.89
CA ALA A 39 -0.14 -0.56 7.65
C ALA A 39 -0.47 -0.72 6.16
N ILE A 40 -0.60 0.40 5.42
CA ILE A 40 -0.78 0.37 3.97
C ILE A 40 0.42 -0.30 3.28
N GLY A 41 1.65 0.09 3.66
CA GLY A 41 2.86 -0.55 3.13
C GLY A 41 2.89 -2.06 3.37
N MET A 42 2.47 -2.52 4.56
CA MET A 42 2.39 -3.95 4.89
C MET A 42 1.30 -4.68 4.10
N ILE A 43 0.11 -4.07 3.95
CA ILE A 43 -0.99 -4.62 3.15
C ILE A 43 -0.52 -4.86 1.72
N MET A 44 0.21 -3.92 1.11
CA MET A 44 0.70 -4.03 -0.26
C MET A 44 1.83 -5.06 -0.47
N THR A 45 2.54 -5.42 0.60
CA THR A 45 3.61 -6.45 0.59
C THR A 45 3.18 -7.79 1.17
N THR A 46 1.90 -7.95 1.51
CA THR A 46 1.42 -9.18 2.16
C THR A 46 1.63 -10.37 1.23
N PRO A 47 2.22 -11.50 1.70
CA PRO A 47 2.54 -12.65 0.86
C PRO A 47 1.36 -13.22 0.08
N ASP A 48 0.15 -13.07 0.61
CA ASP A 48 -1.09 -13.51 -0.04
C ASP A 48 -1.34 -12.82 -1.39
N LEU A 49 -0.77 -11.63 -1.63
CA LEU A 49 -0.88 -10.90 -2.90
C LEU A 49 -0.01 -11.46 -4.04
N GLY A 50 0.60 -12.64 -3.88
CA GLY A 50 1.44 -13.29 -4.89
C GLY A 50 1.14 -14.77 -5.13
N GLY A 51 0.02 -15.27 -4.59
CA GLY A 51 -0.42 -16.65 -4.82
C GLY A 51 -0.96 -16.82 -6.24
N LYS A 52 -0.35 -17.74 -7.01
CA LYS A 52 -0.74 -18.21 -8.36
C LYS A 52 -2.07 -17.66 -8.90
N GLU A 53 -1.98 -16.76 -9.88
CA GLU A 53 -3.10 -16.36 -10.76
C GLU A 53 -4.40 -15.99 -10.03
N ALA A 54 -4.29 -15.38 -8.86
CA ALA A 54 -5.44 -14.85 -8.16
C ALA A 54 -5.79 -13.47 -8.72
N PHE A 55 -6.84 -13.43 -9.53
CA PHE A 55 -7.47 -12.20 -9.97
C PHE A 55 -8.66 -11.91 -9.05
N TRP A 56 -8.84 -10.65 -8.69
CA TRP A 56 -10.11 -10.19 -8.14
C TRP A 56 -10.93 -9.57 -9.27
N ASP A 57 -12.13 -10.10 -9.48
CA ASP A 57 -13.14 -9.49 -10.33
C ASP A 57 -13.85 -8.39 -9.56
N ILE A 58 -13.30 -7.18 -9.64
CA ILE A 58 -13.87 -6.00 -9.00
C ILE A 58 -14.53 -5.16 -10.08
N LEU A 59 -15.86 -5.03 -10.02
CA LEU A 59 -16.65 -4.18 -10.93
C LEU A 59 -16.45 -4.47 -12.44
N GLY A 60 -16.06 -5.70 -12.80
CA GLY A 60 -15.81 -6.10 -14.19
C GLY A 60 -14.37 -5.90 -14.69
N PHE A 61 -13.47 -5.44 -13.82
CA PHE A 61 -12.03 -5.37 -14.10
C PHE A 61 -11.29 -6.51 -13.41
N HIS A 62 -10.45 -7.21 -14.16
CA HIS A 62 -9.52 -8.21 -13.62
C HIS A 62 -8.36 -7.50 -12.94
N VAL A 63 -8.40 -7.41 -11.61
CA VAL A 63 -7.29 -6.87 -10.82
C VAL A 63 -6.36 -8.01 -10.47
N THR A 64 -5.13 -7.98 -10.98
CA THR A 64 -4.10 -8.95 -10.56
C THR A 64 -3.73 -8.71 -9.11
N GLN A 65 -3.75 -9.76 -8.30
CA GLN A 65 -3.01 -9.74 -7.06
C GLN A 65 -1.51 -9.77 -7.40
N THR A 66 -0.89 -8.60 -7.33
CA THR A 66 0.55 -8.45 -7.53
C THR A 66 1.18 -8.04 -6.22
N ASN A 67 2.22 -8.75 -5.82
CA ASN A 67 3.01 -8.33 -4.68
C ASN A 67 3.85 -7.12 -5.07
N TYR A 68 3.60 -5.98 -4.42
CA TYR A 68 4.29 -4.72 -4.67
C TYR A 68 5.59 -4.59 -3.85
N ALA A 69 6.14 -5.71 -3.38
CA ALA A 69 7.49 -5.76 -2.83
C ALA A 69 8.47 -5.05 -3.77
N TYR A 70 9.39 -4.29 -3.21
CA TYR A 70 10.38 -3.49 -3.93
C TYR A 70 9.84 -2.27 -4.70
N GLN A 71 8.52 -2.06 -4.79
CA GLN A 71 7.93 -0.93 -5.52
C GLN A 71 7.53 0.22 -4.60
N VAL A 72 8.09 1.40 -4.86
CA VAL A 72 7.91 2.61 -4.04
C VAL A 72 6.73 3.46 -4.52
N ILE A 73 6.55 3.58 -5.84
CA ILE A 73 5.57 4.49 -6.44
C ILE A 73 4.12 4.15 -6.02
N PRO A 74 3.66 2.88 -6.10
CA PRO A 74 2.28 2.55 -5.74
C PRO A 74 1.94 2.92 -4.29
N VAL A 75 2.90 2.71 -3.39
CA VAL A 75 2.75 2.98 -1.96
C VAL A 75 2.66 4.48 -1.68
N LEU A 76 3.46 5.30 -2.39
CA LEU A 76 3.38 6.76 -2.27
C LEU A 76 1.98 7.27 -2.61
N VAL A 77 1.38 6.75 -3.69
CA VAL A 77 0.02 7.12 -4.12
C VAL A 77 -1.02 6.63 -3.11
N ALA A 78 -0.89 5.39 -2.63
CA ALA A 78 -1.79 4.83 -1.63
C ALA A 78 -1.78 5.63 -0.31
N VAL A 79 -0.60 6.03 0.15
CA VAL A 79 -0.44 6.81 1.39
C VAL A 79 -0.87 8.26 1.21
N TRP A 80 -0.71 8.83 0.02
CA TRP A 80 -1.33 10.11 -0.31
C TRP A 80 -2.86 10.04 -0.22
N LEU A 81 -3.46 8.99 -0.76
CA LEU A 81 -4.91 8.76 -0.66
C LEU A 81 -5.34 8.59 0.80
N LEU A 82 -4.61 7.78 1.58
CA LEU A 82 -4.82 7.62 3.02
C LEU A 82 -4.85 8.96 3.74
N ALA A 83 -3.86 9.82 3.48
CA ALA A 83 -3.76 11.12 4.13
C ALA A 83 -4.94 12.04 3.80
N ASN A 84 -5.49 11.97 2.59
CA ASN A 84 -6.67 12.72 2.22
C ASN A 84 -7.93 12.19 2.91
N LEU A 85 -8.09 10.86 2.97
CA LEU A 85 -9.22 10.20 3.63
C LEU A 85 -9.20 10.44 5.14
N GLU A 86 -8.05 10.27 5.79
CA GLU A 86 -7.88 10.49 7.23
C GLU A 86 -8.26 11.92 7.62
N LYS A 87 -7.79 12.92 6.88
CA LYS A 87 -8.18 14.33 7.08
C LYS A 87 -9.67 14.59 6.83
N PHE A 88 -10.27 13.88 5.87
CA PHE A 88 -11.70 14.00 5.57
C PHE A 88 -12.56 13.43 6.70
N PHE A 89 -12.22 12.25 7.22
CA PHE A 89 -12.94 11.62 8.32
C PHE A 89 -12.76 12.38 9.63
N HIS A 90 -11.56 12.87 9.94
CA HIS A 90 -11.31 13.75 11.09
C HIS A 90 -12.20 15.01 11.10
N LYS A 91 -12.56 15.55 9.92
CA LYS A 91 -13.46 16.70 9.82
C LYS A 91 -14.94 16.36 9.97
N LYS A 92 -15.32 15.13 9.65
CA LYS A 92 -16.72 14.71 9.55
C LYS A 92 -17.20 13.92 10.77
N LEU A 93 -16.29 13.25 11.46
CA LEU A 93 -16.59 12.45 12.65
C LEU A 93 -16.52 13.29 13.93
N PRO A 94 -17.47 13.10 14.87
CA PRO A 94 -17.38 13.69 16.20
C PRO A 94 -16.17 13.17 16.97
N SER A 95 -15.52 14.02 17.77
CA SER A 95 -14.28 13.69 18.50
C SER A 95 -14.36 12.43 19.38
N ALA A 96 -15.56 12.06 19.85
CA ALA A 96 -15.76 10.85 20.66
C ALA A 96 -15.52 9.54 19.89
N VAL A 97 -15.74 9.52 18.56
CA VAL A 97 -15.58 8.32 17.72
C VAL A 97 -14.40 8.44 16.75
N ASP A 98 -13.93 9.66 16.53
CA ASP A 98 -12.88 10.02 15.60
C ASP A 98 -11.60 9.18 15.79
N PHE A 99 -11.10 9.06 17.02
CA PHE A 99 -9.85 8.34 17.32
C PHE A 99 -9.86 6.87 16.87
N THR A 100 -11.00 6.21 16.86
CA THR A 100 -11.11 4.78 16.51
C THR A 100 -11.60 4.58 15.08
N PHE A 101 -12.64 5.31 14.68
CA PHE A 101 -13.29 5.10 13.38
C PHE A 101 -12.55 5.79 12.23
N THR A 102 -11.91 6.94 12.46
CA THR A 102 -11.15 7.63 11.40
C THR A 102 -10.02 6.75 10.89
N PRO A 103 -9.11 6.22 11.72
CA PRO A 103 -8.06 5.32 11.26
C PRO A 103 -8.61 4.07 10.57
N LEU A 104 -9.64 3.44 11.15
CA LEU A 104 -10.22 2.19 10.64
C LEU A 104 -10.83 2.38 9.25
N LEU A 105 -11.74 3.36 9.10
CA LEU A 105 -12.40 3.64 7.82
C LEU A 105 -11.39 4.13 6.78
N SER A 106 -10.43 4.96 7.18
CA SER A 106 -9.40 5.47 6.26
C SER A 106 -8.57 4.33 5.70
N VAL A 107 -8.09 3.41 6.53
CA VAL A 107 -7.28 2.26 6.06
C VAL A 107 -8.12 1.29 5.22
N MET A 108 -9.34 0.96 5.64
CA MET A 108 -10.20 0.06 4.87
C MET A 108 -10.53 0.60 3.48
N ILE A 109 -10.93 1.87 3.40
CA ILE A 109 -11.28 2.50 2.12
C ILE A 109 -10.03 2.71 1.27
N THR A 110 -8.92 3.12 1.87
CA THR A 110 -7.65 3.26 1.14
C THR A 110 -7.18 1.92 0.59
N GLY A 111 -7.21 0.85 1.38
CA GLY A 111 -6.83 -0.49 0.93
C GLY A 111 -7.68 -0.91 -0.27
N PHE A 112 -9.01 -0.80 -0.14
CA PHE A 112 -9.93 -1.13 -1.24
C PHE A 112 -9.68 -0.30 -2.51
N LEU A 113 -9.51 1.02 -2.38
CA LEU A 113 -9.23 1.90 -3.52
C LEU A 113 -7.83 1.66 -4.11
N THR A 114 -6.85 1.27 -3.29
CA THR A 114 -5.49 0.93 -3.76
C THR A 114 -5.54 -0.28 -4.68
N PHE A 115 -6.29 -1.32 -4.30
CA PHE A 115 -6.46 -2.48 -5.16
C PHE A 115 -7.34 -2.19 -6.38
N THR A 116 -8.41 -1.42 -6.23
CA THR A 116 -9.36 -1.18 -7.33
C THR A 116 -8.86 -0.16 -8.37
N VAL A 117 -8.13 0.87 -7.94
CA VAL A 117 -7.76 2.02 -8.80
C VAL A 117 -6.25 2.06 -9.03
N ILE A 118 -5.44 1.95 -7.98
CA ILE A 118 -3.98 2.11 -8.12
C ILE A 118 -3.38 0.93 -8.88
N CYS A 119 -3.85 -0.30 -8.62
CA CYS A 119 -3.37 -1.49 -9.32
C CYS A 119 -3.56 -1.45 -10.85
N PRO A 120 -4.79 -1.24 -11.40
CA PRO A 120 -4.97 -1.19 -12.85
C PRO A 120 -4.26 0.00 -13.49
N VAL A 121 -4.26 1.17 -12.83
CA VAL A 121 -3.54 2.34 -13.34
C VAL A 121 -2.04 2.05 -13.46
N MET A 122 -1.45 1.38 -12.47
CA MET A 122 -0.03 1.09 -12.50
C MET A 122 0.33 0.04 -13.57
N LEU A 123 -0.53 -0.95 -13.81
CA LEU A 123 -0.35 -1.90 -14.92
C LEU A 123 -0.37 -1.19 -16.27
N VAL A 124 -1.38 -0.35 -16.52
CA VAL A 124 -1.49 0.43 -17.76
C VAL A 124 -0.29 1.35 -17.96
N VAL A 125 0.17 2.00 -16.89
CA VAL A 125 1.38 2.85 -16.95
C VAL A 125 2.63 2.00 -17.25
N SER A 126 2.77 0.81 -16.65
CA SER A 126 3.89 -0.10 -16.94
C SER A 126 3.88 -0.54 -18.40
N ASP A 127 2.73 -0.95 -18.94
CA ASP A 127 2.59 -1.36 -20.33
C ASP A 127 2.85 -0.21 -21.31
N ALA A 128 2.45 1.01 -20.95
CA ALA A 128 2.67 2.21 -21.75
C ALA A 128 4.12 2.71 -21.74
N ILE A 129 4.90 2.44 -20.68
CA ILE A 129 6.34 2.77 -20.63
C ILE A 129 7.18 1.70 -21.36
N THR A 130 6.67 0.46 -21.43
CA THR A 130 7.38 -0.68 -22.03
C THR A 130 7.24 -0.74 -23.55
N ASN A 131 6.17 -0.18 -24.12
CA ASN A 131 6.01 0.03 -25.57
C ASN A 131 6.53 1.41 -26.01
#